data_AF-A0A4R5WNJ1-F1
#
_entry.id   AF-A0A4R5WNJ1-F1
#
_cell.length_a   1.000
_cell.length_b   1.000
_cell.length_c   1.000
_cell.angle_alpha   90.00
_cell.angle_beta   90.00
_cell.angle_gamma   90.00
#
_symmetry.space_group_name_H-M   'P 1'
#
loop_
_entity.id
_entity.type
_entity.pdbx_description
1 polymer ?
#
loop_
_entity_poly.entity_id
_entity_poly.type
_entity_poly.pdbx_seq_one_letter_code
_entity_poly.pdbx_strand_id
1 'polypeptide(L)'
;MQSMTIGSATADIGSQISDNAFAGLQAGATASDVLTALAPAGGEEVSAQAVIAFTSDAAQLIALNQAAQEELMRVGSVIGDIARLYSEVDAAAGQSVFAM
;
A
#
# COMPACT_ATOMS: atom_id res chain seq x y z
N MET A 1 3.20 -32.46 -17.32
CA MET A 1 3.21 -31.71 -16.04
C MET A 1 2.16 -30.63 -16.13
N GLN A 2 1.35 -30.44 -15.09
CA GLN A 2 0.27 -29.44 -15.07
C GLN A 2 0.90 -28.06 -14.80
N SER A 3 0.60 -27.06 -15.64
CA SER A 3 1.10 -25.69 -15.44
C SER A 3 0.61 -25.16 -14.09
N MET A 4 1.52 -24.80 -13.19
CA MET A 4 1.17 -24.32 -11.86
C MET A 4 0.62 -22.88 -11.97
N THR A 5 -0.70 -22.75 -11.88
CA THR A 5 -1.46 -21.48 -11.96
C THR A 5 -1.20 -20.53 -10.78
N ILE A 6 -0.37 -20.93 -9.80
CA ILE A 6 -0.08 -20.13 -8.60
C ILE A 6 0.71 -18.86 -8.97
N GLY A 7 1.63 -18.92 -9.95
CA GLY A 7 2.43 -17.76 -10.34
C GLY A 7 1.61 -16.56 -10.81
N SER A 8 0.59 -16.76 -11.64
CA SER A 8 -0.25 -15.65 -12.14
C SER A 8 -1.16 -15.09 -11.05
N ALA A 9 -1.82 -15.94 -10.27
CA ALA A 9 -2.71 -15.48 -9.20
C ALA A 9 -1.95 -14.72 -8.10
N THR A 10 -0.73 -15.16 -7.75
CA THR A 10 0.12 -14.45 -6.79
C THR A 10 0.62 -13.11 -7.34
N ALA A 11 0.96 -13.04 -8.63
CA ALA A 11 1.32 -11.77 -9.27
C ALA A 11 0.15 -10.77 -9.25
N ASP A 12 -1.08 -11.23 -9.53
CA ASP A 12 -2.29 -10.41 -9.49
C ASP A 12 -2.53 -9.85 -8.09
N ILE A 13 -2.34 -10.65 -7.04
CA ILE A 13 -2.43 -10.20 -5.63
C ILE A 13 -1.38 -9.11 -5.34
N GLY A 14 -0.13 -9.30 -5.79
CA GLY A 14 0.93 -8.30 -5.62
C GLY A 14 0.60 -6.97 -6.28
N SER A 15 0.02 -7.00 -7.50
CA SER A 15 -0.47 -5.81 -8.20
C SER A 15 -1.59 -5.13 -7.41
N GLN A 16 -2.62 -5.89 -7.00
CA GLN A 16 -3.75 -5.36 -6.26
C GLN A 16 -3.34 -4.70 -4.94
N ILE A 17 -2.37 -5.28 -4.22
CA ILE A 17 -1.84 -4.67 -3.00
C ILE A 17 -1.17 -3.33 -3.30
N SER A 18 -0.36 -3.28 -4.36
CA SER A 18 0.36 -2.05 -4.76
C SER A 18 -0.62 -0.96 -5.23
N ASP A 19 -1.64 -1.33 -6.01
CA ASP A 19 -2.67 -0.41 -6.50
C ASP A 19 -3.51 0.15 -5.35
N ASN A 20 -3.91 -0.71 -4.41
CA ASN A 20 -4.64 -0.29 -3.21
C ASN A 20 -3.78 0.61 -2.33
N ALA A 21 -2.47 0.34 -2.22
CA ALA A 21 -1.56 1.18 -1.46
C ALA A 21 -1.43 2.57 -2.08
N PHE A 22 -1.29 2.64 -3.41
CA PHE A 22 -1.28 3.91 -4.14
C PHE A 22 -2.60 4.68 -4.00
N ALA A 23 -3.74 4.00 -4.09
CA ALA A 23 -5.05 4.60 -3.83
C ALA A 23 -5.14 5.13 -2.39
N GLY A 24 -4.59 4.40 -1.42
CA GLY A 24 -4.48 4.82 -0.02
C GLY A 24 -3.66 6.10 0.16
N LEU A 25 -2.53 6.23 -0.54
CA LEU A 25 -1.71 7.46 -0.51
C LEU A 25 -2.48 8.66 -1.06
N GLN A 26 -3.21 8.49 -2.16
CA GLN A 26 -4.03 9.56 -2.73
C GLN A 26 -5.18 9.97 -1.79
N ALA A 27 -5.82 8.98 -1.15
CA ALA A 27 -6.84 9.25 -0.15
C ALA A 27 -6.26 10.01 1.06
N GLY A 28 -5.07 9.61 1.54
CA GLY A 28 -4.34 10.31 2.60
C GLY A 28 -3.99 11.75 2.23
N ALA A 29 -3.52 11.99 1.01
CA ALA A 29 -3.23 13.34 0.50
C ALA A 29 -4.50 14.21 0.45
N THR A 30 -5.60 13.66 -0.07
CA THR A 30 -6.90 14.35 -0.12
C THR A 30 -7.41 14.70 1.29
N ALA A 31 -7.25 13.78 2.25
CA ALA A 31 -7.65 14.00 3.63
C ALA A 31 -6.77 15.05 4.33
N SER A 32 -5.48 15.13 4.00
CA SER A 32 -4.53 16.09 4.59
C SER A 32 -5.00 17.53 4.44
N ASP A 33 -5.51 17.90 3.27
CA ASP A 33 -5.98 19.26 3.00
C ASP A 33 -7.11 19.67 3.96
N VAL A 34 -8.09 18.78 4.15
CA VAL A 34 -9.25 19.07 5.00
C VAL A 34 -8.89 19.01 6.48
N LEU A 35 -8.03 18.07 6.88
CA LEU A 35 -7.64 17.89 8.28
C LEU A 35 -6.74 19.02 8.80
N THR A 36 -5.94 19.64 7.93
CA THR A 36 -5.03 20.73 8.29
C THR A 36 -5.65 22.12 8.16
N ALA A 37 -6.78 22.25 7.45
CA ALA A 37 -7.46 23.52 7.22
C ALA A 37 -8.52 23.90 8.28
N LEU A 38 -8.62 23.16 9.40
CA LEU A 38 -9.66 23.37 10.39
C LEU A 38 -9.49 24.72 11.10
N ALA A 39 -10.52 25.57 11.05
CA ALA A 39 -10.56 26.82 11.80
C ALA A 39 -11.19 26.62 13.19
N PRO A 40 -10.84 27.44 14.21
CA PRO A 40 -11.52 27.41 15.50
C PRO A 40 -13.02 27.62 15.34
N ALA A 41 -13.82 26.84 16.07
CA ALA A 41 -15.28 26.96 16.04
C ALA A 41 -15.80 28.29 16.61
N GLY A 42 -14.99 28.96 17.45
CA GLY A 42 -15.27 30.23 18.08
C GLY A 42 -14.00 30.96 18.50
N GLY A 43 -14.16 32.13 19.12
CA GLY A 43 -13.05 33.00 19.53
C GLY A 43 -12.40 32.61 20.86
N GLU A 44 -12.92 31.58 21.53
CA GLU A 44 -12.47 31.12 22.83
C GLU A 44 -11.15 30.34 22.71
N GLU A 45 -10.32 30.42 23.75
CA GLU A 45 -9.02 29.74 23.80
C GLU A 45 -9.17 28.22 23.67
N VAL A 46 -10.27 27.66 24.18
CA VAL A 46 -10.59 26.22 24.08
C VAL A 46 -10.78 25.80 22.62
N SER A 47 -11.44 26.64 21.81
CA SER A 47 -11.64 26.39 20.38
C SER A 47 -10.31 26.39 19.63
N ALA A 48 -9.40 27.29 19.97
CA ALA A 48 -8.05 27.33 19.40
C ALA A 48 -7.21 26.10 19.82
N GLN A 49 -7.25 25.72 21.10
CA GLN A 49 -6.54 24.54 21.61
C GLN A 49 -7.05 23.25 20.97
N ALA A 50 -8.37 23.13 20.76
CA ALA A 50 -8.97 21.98 20.10
C ALA A 50 -8.45 21.80 18.66
N VAL A 51 -8.35 22.90 17.90
CA VAL A 51 -7.77 22.87 16.55
C VAL A 51 -6.29 22.48 16.57
N ILE A 52 -5.51 23.02 17.51
CA ILE A 52 -4.07 22.67 17.63
C ILE A 52 -3.90 21.17 17.95
N ALA A 53 -4.67 20.64 18.89
CA ALA A 53 -4.63 19.21 19.23
C ALA A 53 -5.05 18.35 18.02
N PHE A 54 -6.17 18.70 17.38
CA PHE A 54 -6.68 17.96 16.22
C PHE A 54 -5.69 17.95 15.05
N THR A 55 -5.11 19.10 14.71
CA THR A 55 -4.14 19.20 13.61
C THR A 55 -2.85 18.45 13.92
N SER A 56 -2.42 18.41 15.18
CA SER A 56 -1.27 17.60 15.62
C SER A 56 -1.54 16.11 15.47
N ASP A 57 -2.69 15.64 15.93
CA ASP A 57 -3.09 14.22 15.81
C ASP A 57 -3.29 13.83 14.34
N ALA A 58 -3.89 14.72 13.54
CA ALA A 58 -4.06 14.51 12.11
C ALA A 58 -2.71 14.35 11.39
N ALA A 59 -1.72 15.20 11.69
CA ALA A 59 -0.39 15.10 11.09
C ALA A 59 0.27 13.75 11.40
N GLN A 60 0.12 13.24 12.63
CA GLN A 60 0.62 11.92 13.01
C GLN A 60 -0.10 10.80 12.26
N LEU A 61 -1.42 10.87 12.14
CA LEU A 61 -2.21 9.87 11.41
C LEU A 61 -1.89 9.87 9.91
N ILE A 62 -1.66 11.03 9.29
CA ILE A 62 -1.25 11.15 7.89
C ILE A 62 0.12 10.50 7.69
N ALA A 63 1.09 10.78 8.57
CA ALA A 63 2.41 10.16 8.53
C ALA A 63 2.35 8.64 8.70
N LEU A 64 1.50 8.15 9.63
CA LEU A 64 1.28 6.72 9.83
C LEU A 64 0.63 6.07 8.61
N ASN A 65 -0.36 6.73 8.00
CA ASN A 65 -0.98 6.24 6.77
C ASN A 65 0.06 6.13 5.66
N GLN A 66 0.86 7.17 5.44
CA GLN A 66 1.91 7.16 4.43
C GLN A 66 2.89 6.00 4.63
N ALA A 67 3.44 5.84 5.85
CA ALA A 67 4.34 4.74 6.16
C ALA A 67 3.70 3.36 5.94
N ALA A 68 2.43 3.20 6.30
CA ALA A 68 1.71 1.95 6.08
C ALA A 68 1.52 1.65 4.58
N GLN A 69 1.16 2.65 3.76
CA GLN A 69 1.01 2.45 2.32
C GLN A 69 2.36 2.18 1.63
N GLU A 70 3.44 2.84 2.06
CA GLU A 70 4.79 2.57 1.55
C GLU A 70 5.22 1.12 1.83
N GLU A 71 4.93 0.59 3.02
CA GLU A 71 5.19 -0.81 3.33
C GLU A 71 4.29 -1.75 2.52
N LEU A 72 3.02 -1.41 2.30
CA LEU A 72 2.13 -2.20 1.43
C LEU A 72 2.64 -2.24 -0.02
N MET A 73 3.13 -1.12 -0.57
CA MET A 73 3.78 -1.11 -1.89
C MET A 73 4.99 -2.03 -1.94
N ARG A 74 5.82 -2.01 -0.88
CA ARG A 74 6.98 -2.89 -0.76
C ARG A 74 6.57 -4.36 -0.73
N VAL A 75 5.56 -4.69 0.06
CA VAL A 75 5.00 -6.05 0.15
C VAL A 75 4.44 -6.50 -1.20
N GLY A 76 3.69 -5.65 -1.90
CA GLY A 76 3.18 -5.93 -3.24
C GLY A 76 4.29 -6.27 -4.24
N SER A 77 5.39 -5.50 -4.23
CA SER A 77 6.58 -5.78 -5.04
C SER A 77 7.22 -7.13 -4.70
N VAL A 78 7.41 -7.42 -3.41
CA VAL A 78 8.00 -8.70 -2.97
C VAL A 78 7.15 -9.89 -3.40
N ILE A 79 5.82 -9.78 -3.29
CA ILE A 79 4.89 -10.82 -3.75
C ILE A 79 5.02 -11.03 -5.28
N GLY A 80 5.15 -9.95 -6.05
CA GLY A 80 5.39 -10.02 -7.49
C GLY A 80 6.72 -10.71 -7.84
N ASP A 81 7.78 -10.44 -7.09
CA ASP A 81 9.08 -11.09 -7.28
C ASP A 81 9.03 -12.59 -6.95
N ILE A 82 8.31 -12.97 -5.88
CA ILE A 82 8.05 -14.37 -5.54
C ILE A 82 7.31 -15.06 -6.68
N ALA A 83 6.24 -14.45 -7.20
CA ALA A 83 5.48 -14.99 -8.32
C ALA A 83 6.34 -15.23 -9.56
N ARG A 84 7.23 -14.28 -9.89
CA ARG A 84 8.20 -14.42 -11.00
C ARG A 84 9.15 -15.59 -10.75
N LEU A 85 9.75 -15.68 -9.55
CA LEU A 85 10.72 -16.72 -9.21
C LEU A 85 10.12 -18.12 -9.39
N TYR A 86 8.91 -18.36 -8.87
CA TYR A 86 8.25 -19.65 -9.02
C TYR A 86 7.93 -19.97 -10.49
N SER A 87 7.48 -18.98 -11.27
CA SER A 87 7.24 -19.15 -12.71
C SER A 87 8.51 -19.55 -13.48
N GLU A 88 9.65 -18.94 -13.16
CA GLU A 88 10.95 -19.27 -13.77
C GLU A 88 11.41 -20.69 -13.41
N VAL A 89 11.27 -21.08 -12.13
CA VAL A 89 11.60 -22.44 -11.66
C VAL A 89 10.73 -23.48 -12.36
N ASP A 90 9.42 -23.23 -12.49
CA ASP A 90 8.50 -24.13 -13.18
C ASP A 90 8.83 -24.26 -14.67
N ALA A 91 9.18 -23.15 -15.33
CA ALA A 91 9.61 -23.18 -16.73
C ALA A 91 10.90 -23.99 -16.93
N ALA A 92 11.87 -23.85 -16.02
CA ALA A 92 13.12 -24.60 -16.06
C ALA A 92 12.91 -26.10 -15.81
N ALA A 93 12.08 -26.46 -14.83
CA ALA A 93 11.70 -27.85 -14.57
C ALA A 93 10.97 -28.46 -15.78
N GLY A 94 10.04 -27.71 -16.39
CA GLY A 94 9.38 -28.06 -17.64
C GLY A 94 10.35 -28.43 -18.74
N GLN A 95 11.33 -27.57 -19.01
CA GLN A 95 12.35 -27.80 -20.04
C GLN A 95 13.21 -29.03 -19.75
N SER A 96 13.56 -29.28 -18.49
CA SER A 96 14.39 -30.45 -18.12
C SER A 96 13.70 -31.79 -18.41
N VAL A 97 12.38 -31.87 -18.33
CA VAL A 97 11.61 -33.09 -18.62
C VAL A 97 11.53 -33.38 -20.12
N PHE A 98 11.56 -32.36 -20.98
CA PHE A 98 11.59 -32.54 -22.44
C PHE A 98 12.99 -32.76 -23.01
N ALA A 99 14.04 -32.55 -22.20
CA ALA A 99 15.44 -32.77 -22.57
C ALA A 99 15.96 -34.18 -22.21
N MET A 100 15.12 -35.04 -21.62
CA MET A 100 15.32 -36.49 -21.44
C MET A 100 14.65 -37.27 -22.57
#